data_AF-A0A9W6QWI7-F1
#
_entry.id   AF-A0A9W6QWI7-F1
#
_cell.length_a   1.000
_cell.length_b   1.000
_cell.length_c   1.000
_cell.angle_alpha   90.00
_cell.angle_beta   90.00
_cell.angle_gamma   90.00
#
_symmetry.space_group_name_H-M   'P 1'
#
loop_
_entity.id
_entity.type
_entity.pdbx_description
1 polymer ?
#
loop_
_entity_poly.entity_id
_entity_poly.type
_entity_poly.pdbx_seq_one_letter_code
_entity_poly.pdbx_strand_id
1 'polypeptide(L)' 'MVARLLSTGEAAKALSIDRSTLARWHREGKVTPADITAGGHARWDVEDLRAQIRQLRQT' A
#
# COMPACT_ATOMS: atom_id res chain seq x y z
N MET A 1 -18.62 6.89 -0.29
CA MET A 1 -18.33 5.70 -1.13
C MET A 1 -17.37 4.81 -0.35
N VAL A 2 -17.59 3.50 -0.31
CA VAL A 2 -16.65 2.55 0.31
C VAL A 2 -15.48 2.38 -0.66
N ALA A 3 -14.28 2.84 -0.30
CA ALA A 3 -13.10 2.63 -1.15
C ALA A 3 -12.82 1.13 -1.26
N ARG A 4 -12.61 0.64 -2.48
CA ARG A 4 -12.29 -0.78 -2.71
C ARG A 4 -10.87 -1.04 -2.23
N LEU A 5 -10.74 -1.76 -1.11
CA LEU A 5 -9.45 -2.19 -0.60
C LEU A 5 -8.83 -3.26 -1.49
N LEU A 6 -7.59 -3.04 -1.92
CA LEU A 6 -6.83 -3.92 -2.79
C LEU A 6 -5.82 -4.75 -2.02
N SER A 7 -5.50 -5.94 -2.53
CA SER A 7 -4.34 -6.69 -2.06
C SER A 7 -3.04 -5.96 -2.39
N THR A 8 -1.94 -6.32 -1.73
CA THR A 8 -0.60 -5.76 -2.02
C THR A 8 -0.22 -5.88 -3.50
N GLY A 9 -0.57 -6.99 -4.16
CA GLY A 9 -0.27 -7.17 -5.59
C GLY A 9 -1.08 -6.25 -6.50
N GLU A 10 -2.38 -6.14 -6.23
CA GLU A 10 -3.28 -5.24 -6.99
C GLU A 10 -2.90 -3.76 -6.78
N ALA A 11 -2.59 -3.37 -5.54
CA ALA A 11 -2.17 -2.00 -5.22
C ALA A 11 -0.84 -1.63 -5.88
N ALA A 12 0.14 -2.54 -5.84
CA ALA A 12 1.43 -2.34 -6.51
C ALA A 12 1.25 -2.18 -8.04
N LYS A 13 0.41 -3.02 -8.65
CA LYS A 13 0.05 -2.91 -10.07
C LYS A 13 -0.65 -1.59 -10.39
N ALA A 14 -1.58 -1.14 -9.54
CA ALA A 14 -2.31 0.11 -9.74
C ALA A 14 -1.40 1.35 -9.70
N LEU A 15 -0.27 1.27 -9.00
CA LEU A 15 0.73 2.34 -8.88
C LEU A 15 1.97 2.12 -9.74
N SER A 16 1.98 1.10 -10.60
CA SER A 16 3.11 0.74 -11.46
C SER A 16 4.43 0.57 -10.69
N ILE A 17 4.36 0.00 -9.49
CA ILE A 17 5.54 -0.37 -8.69
C ILE A 17 5.63 -1.89 -8.55
N ASP A 18 6.84 -2.38 -8.33
CA ASP A 18 7.02 -3.80 -8.07
C ASP A 18 6.39 -4.21 -6.73
N ARG A 19 5.75 -5.40 -6.69
CA ARG A 19 5.11 -5.92 -5.47
C ARG A 19 6.09 -6.05 -4.30
N SER A 20 7.34 -6.47 -4.57
CA SER A 20 8.37 -6.58 -3.53
C SER A 20 8.79 -5.22 -2.98
N THR A 21 8.71 -4.16 -3.79
CA THR A 21 8.94 -2.78 -3.33
C THR A 21 7.89 -2.36 -2.32
N LEU A 22 6.61 -2.56 -2.62
CA LEU A 22 5.52 -2.23 -1.69
C LEU A 22 5.61 -3.10 -0.41
N ALA A 23 5.89 -4.39 -0.55
CA ALA A 23 6.05 -5.28 0.60
C ALA A 23 7.23 -4.86 1.50
N ARG A 24 8.36 -4.45 0.90
CA ARG A 24 9.51 -3.93 1.63
C ARG A 24 9.16 -2.65 2.39
N TRP A 25 8.51 -1.67 1.74
CA TRP A 25 8.12 -0.43 2.39
C TRP A 25 7.16 -0.64 3.56
N HIS A 26 6.19 -1.55 3.40
CA HIS A 26 5.31 -1.94 4.51
C HIS A 26 6.10 -2.54 5.67
N ARG A 27 7.00 -3.50 5.40
CA ARG A 27 7.85 -4.13 6.43
C ARG A 27 8.76 -3.12 7.14
N GLU A 28 9.21 -2.10 6.43
CA GLU A 28 10.04 -1.01 6.97
C GLU A 28 9.22 0.09 7.65
N GLY A 29 7.89 -0.01 7.69
CA GLY A 29 7.01 1.00 8.29
C GLY A 29 6.93 2.32 7.50
N LYS A 30 7.39 2.34 6.25
CA LYS A 30 7.37 3.52 5.38
C LYS A 30 5.98 3.84 4.82
N VAL A 31 5.13 2.83 4.74
CA VAL A 31 3.72 2.96 4.36
C VAL A 31 2.88 2.05 5.25
N THR A 32 1.65 2.47 5.53
CA THR A 32 0.68 1.77 6.37
C THR A 32 -0.52 1.36 5.54
N PRO A 33 -0.95 0.09 5.57
CA PRO A 33 -2.17 -0.35 4.90
C PRO A 33 -3.41 0.19 5.62
N ALA A 34 -4.52 0.30 4.89
CA ALA A 34 -5.79 0.74 5.44
C ALA A 34 -6.44 -0.33 6.34
N ASP A 35 -6.15 -1.61 6.10
CA ASP A 35 -6.61 -2.71 6.94
C ASP A 35 -5.65 -3.93 6.85
N ILE A 36 -5.73 -4.82 7.83
CA ILE A 36 -5.03 -6.11 7.87
C ILE A 36 -6.06 -7.22 8.08
N THR A 37 -6.13 -8.18 7.16
CA THR A 37 -7.03 -9.32 7.35
C THR A 37 -6.61 -10.17 8.54
N ALA A 38 -7.51 -10.98 9.09
CA ALA A 38 -7.19 -11.93 10.17
C ALA A 38 -6.01 -12.88 9.85
N GLY A 39 -5.73 -13.14 8.56
CA GLY A 39 -4.58 -13.92 8.10
C GLY A 39 -3.28 -13.12 7.92
N GLY A 40 -3.25 -11.84 8.30
CA GLY A 40 -2.09 -10.97 8.21
C GLY A 40 -1.85 -10.34 6.83
N HIS A 41 -2.82 -10.40 5.91
CA HIS A 41 -2.65 -9.80 4.58
C HIS A 41 -3.05 -8.32 4.58
N ALA A 42 -2.13 -7.48 4.11
CA ALA A 42 -2.36 -6.05 3.97
C ALA A 42 -3.40 -5.71 2.90
N ARG A 43 -4.25 -4.74 3.22
CA ARG A 43 -5.32 -4.20 2.37
C ARG A 43 -5.12 -2.70 2.20
N TRP A 44 -5.13 -2.26 0.96
CA TRP A 44 -4.68 -0.92 0.57
C TRP A 44 -5.81 -0.12 -0.04
N ASP A 45 -6.00 1.09 0.46
CA ASP A 45 -6.60 2.16 -0.32
C ASP A 45 -5.51 2.72 -1.24
N VAL A 46 -5.78 2.75 -2.55
CA VAL A 46 -4.78 3.16 -3.56
C VAL A 46 -4.50 4.66 -3.52
N GLU A 47 -5.51 5.48 -3.25
CA GLU A 47 -5.34 6.92 -3.22
C GLU A 47 -4.58 7.35 -1.95
N ASP A 48 -4.88 6.71 -0.82
CA ASP A 48 -4.11 6.90 0.41
C ASP A 48 -2.66 6.43 0.25
N LEU A 49 -2.44 5.23 -0.30
CA LEU A 49 -1.08 4.71 -0.55
C LEU A 49 -0.29 5.65 -1.48
N ARG A 50 -0.92 6.21 -2.52
CA ARG A 50 -0.31 7.21 -3.41
C ARG A 50 0.07 8.48 -2.64
N ALA A 51 -0.74 8.93 -1.68
CA ALA A 51 -0.43 10.07 -0.82
C ALA A 51 0.80 9.80 0.06
N GLN A 52 0.85 8.65 0.73
CA GLN A 52 1.99 8.24 1.55
C GLN A 52 3.29 8.16 0.72
N ILE A 53 3.26 7.56 -0.48
CA ILE A 53 4.43 7.49 -1.37
C ILE A 53 4.91 8.88 -1.79
N ARG A 54 4.01 9.85 -2.01
CA ARG A 54 4.39 11.23 -2.31
C ARG A 54 5.11 11.89 -1.14
N GLN A 55 4.75 11.57 0.10
CA GLN A 55 5.42 12.10 1.29
C GLN A 55 6.83 11.52 1.45
N LEU A 56 7.02 10.24 1.15
CA LEU A 56 8.35 9.58 1.18
C LEU A 56 9.37 10.22 0.22
N ARG A 57 8.92 10.83 -0.87
CA ARG A 57 9.81 11.49 -1.86
C ARG A 57 10.23 12.91 -1.45
N GLN A 58 9.58 13.47 -0.42
CA GLN A 58 9.83 14.84 0.06
C GLN A 58 10.71 14.88 1.32
N THR A 59 11.15 13.72 1.80
CA THR A 59 12.07 13.55 2.93
C THR A 59 13.45 13.19 2.39
#